data_AF-A0A7Z9ZGB8-F1
#
_entry.id   AF-A0A7Z9ZGB8-F1
#
_cell.length_a   1.000
_cell.length_b   1.000
_cell.length_c   1.000
_cell.angle_alpha   90.00
_cell.angle_beta   90.00
_cell.angle_gamma   90.00
#
_symmetry.space_group_name_H-M   'P 1'
#
loop_
_entity.id
_entity.type
_entity.pdbx_description
1 polymer ?
#
loop_
_entity_poly.entity_id
_entity_poly.type
_entity_poly.pdbx_seq_one_letter_code
_entity_poly.pdbx_strand_id
1 'polypeptide(L)' 'MNGLVFGGYVPGDSILHRLDPRIKMGASLALMMAPFATHTWRGYAILSGFLILLAALSRISPSAFLRTLRTVLWIGAF' A
#
# COMPACT_ATOMS: atom_id res chain seq x y z
N MET A 1 -10.65 -21.39 0.73
CA MET A 1 -9.45 -21.37 1.60
C MET A 1 -9.44 -20.02 2.30
N ASN A 2 -9.38 -20.08 3.64
CA ASN A 2 -9.88 -19.07 4.57
C ASN A 2 -9.17 -17.72 4.44
N GLY A 3 -9.94 -16.66 4.69
CA GLY A 3 -9.57 -15.27 4.41
C GLY A 3 -8.18 -14.89 4.89
N LEU A 4 -7.52 -14.02 4.12
CA LEU A 4 -6.33 -13.28 4.55
C LEU A 4 -6.49 -12.90 6.03
N VAL A 5 -5.75 -13.59 6.89
CA VAL A 5 -5.71 -13.29 8.32
C VAL A 5 -5.16 -11.87 8.43
N PHE A 6 -5.78 -11.02 9.24
CA PHE A 6 -5.22 -9.69 9.51
C PHE A 6 -3.79 -9.88 10.06
N GLY A 7 -2.79 -9.30 9.37
CA GLY A 7 -1.37 -9.52 9.66
C GLY A 7 -0.72 -10.70 8.91
N GLY A 8 -1.45 -11.38 8.03
CA GLY A 8 -0.92 -12.42 7.16
C GLY A 8 -0.07 -11.86 6.01
N TYR A 9 1.00 -12.57 5.67
CA TYR A 9 1.82 -12.26 4.50
C TYR A 9 1.13 -12.71 3.21
N VAL A 10 1.08 -11.83 2.20
CA VAL A 10 0.65 -12.19 0.84
C VAL A 10 1.89 -12.63 0.07
N PRO A 11 2.06 -13.92 -0.25
CA PRO A 11 3.17 -14.35 -1.08
C PRO A 11 3.01 -13.80 -2.50
N GLY A 12 4.08 -13.21 -3.02
CA GLY A 12 4.14 -12.64 -4.36
C GLY A 12 5.56 -12.63 -4.90
N ASP A 13 5.70 -12.65 -6.23
CA ASP A 13 6.99 -12.69 -6.93
C ASP A 13 7.18 -11.47 -7.84
N SER A 14 6.89 -10.28 -7.32
CA SER A 14 7.09 -9.03 -8.07
C SER A 14 8.40 -8.34 -7.72
N ILE A 15 8.76 -7.33 -8.51
CA ILE A 15 9.98 -6.53 -8.31
C ILE A 15 10.05 -5.98 -6.88
N LEU A 16 8.91 -5.52 -6.35
CA LEU A 16 8.81 -5.06 -4.97
C LEU A 16 9.06 -6.19 -3.97
N HIS A 17 8.60 -7.41 -4.23
CA HIS A 17 8.83 -8.53 -3.31
C HIS A 17 10.32 -8.91 -3.25
N ARG A 18 11.04 -8.80 -4.37
CA ARG A 18 12.45 -9.14 -4.52
C ARG A 18 13.44 -8.08 -3.98
N LEU A 19 12.97 -6.87 -3.63
CA LEU A 19 13.81 -5.85 -3.00
C LEU A 19 14.36 -6.32 -1.65
N ASP A 20 15.57 -5.85 -1.32
CA ASP A 20 16.17 -6.06 0.01
C ASP A 20 15.17 -5.62 1.10
N PRO A 21 14.88 -6.48 2.09
CA PRO A 21 13.97 -6.18 3.20
C PRO A 21 14.24 -4.84 3.89
N ARG A 22 15.50 -4.42 4.02
CA ARG A 22 15.90 -3.18 4.70
C ARG A 22 15.43 -1.94 3.95
N ILE A 23 15.60 -1.96 2.63
CA ILE A 23 15.16 -0.87 1.75
C ILE A 23 13.64 -0.79 1.73
N LYS A 24 12.96 -1.94 1.68
CA LYS A 24 11.49 -2.01 1.73
C LYS A 24 10.93 -1.44 3.03
N MET A 25 11.52 -1.81 4.17
CA MET A 25 11.16 -1.27 5.48
C MET A 25 11.34 0.25 5.52
N GLY A 26 12.51 0.76 5.12
CA GLY A 26 12.77 2.19 5.06
C GLY A 26 11.79 2.94 4.15
N ALA A 27 11.51 2.39 2.96
CA ALA A 27 10.54 2.95 2.03
C ALA A 27 9.12 3.00 2.60
N SER A 28 8.67 1.95 3.30
CA SER A 28 7.36 1.95 3.96
C SER A 28 7.25 3.02 5.05
N LEU A 29 8.31 3.22 5.84
CA LEU A 29 8.35 4.26 6.87
C LEU A 29 8.29 5.66 6.25
N ALA A 30 9.09 5.91 5.20
CA ALA A 30 9.10 7.18 4.49
C ALA A 30 7.72 7.47 3.86
N LEU A 31 7.08 6.45 3.28
CA LEU A 31 5.75 6.58 2.68
C LEU A 31 4.65 6.85 3.71
N MET A 32 4.77 6.31 4.92
CA MET A 32 3.87 6.64 6.05
C MET A 32 4.01 8.11 6.49
N MET A 33 5.21 8.68 6.38
CA MET A 33 5.47 10.09 6.74
C MET A 33 5.11 11.07 5.62
N ALA A 34 5.17 10.64 4.36
CA ALA A 34 5.01 11.51 3.20
C ALA A 34 3.70 12.33 3.15
N PRO A 35 2.52 11.82 3.56
CA PRO A 35 1.30 12.62 3.62
C PRO A 35 1.43 13.88 4.50
N PHE A 36 2.21 13.82 5.58
CA PHE A 36 2.38 14.95 6.50
C PHE A 36 3.26 16.07 5.92
N ALA A 37 4.05 15.78 4.88
CA ALA A 37 4.92 16.75 4.24
C ALA A 37 4.23 17.56 3.14
N THR A 38 3.03 17.17 2.71
CA THR A 38 2.28 17.86 1.65
C THR A 38 1.00 18.50 2.18
N HIS A 39 0.77 19.76 1.79
CA HIS A 39 -0.44 20.51 2.14
C HIS A 39 -1.26 20.96 0.93
N THR A 40 -0.86 20.57 -0.29
CA THR A 40 -1.56 20.96 -1.52
C THR A 40 -2.24 19.77 -2.18
N TRP A 41 -3.37 20.03 -2.86
CA TRP A 41 -4.12 18.98 -3.57
C TRP A 41 -3.27 18.28 -4.63
N ARG A 42 -2.38 19.01 -5.31
CA ARG A 42 -1.44 18.47 -6.31
C ARG A 42 -0.45 17.48 -5.68
N GLY A 43 0.07 17.81 -4.49
CA GLY A 43 0.98 16.92 -3.78
C GLY A 43 0.29 15.61 -3.37
N TYR A 44 -0.96 15.68 -2.91
CA TYR A 44 -1.76 14.50 -2.64
C TYR A 44 -2.06 13.67 -3.91
N ALA A 45 -2.32 14.32 -5.05
CA ALA A 45 -2.54 13.64 -6.32
C ALA A 45 -1.28 12.87 -6.78
N ILE A 46 -0.10 13.49 -6.69
CA ILE A 46 1.18 12.85 -7.01
C ILE A 46 1.43 11.66 -6.08
N LEU A 47 1.25 11.86 -4.77
CA LEU A 47 1.43 10.80 -3.78
C LEU A 47 0.50 9.61 -4.04
N SER A 48 -0.76 9.89 -4.35
CA SER A 48 -1.75 8.85 -4.66
C SER A 48 -1.40 8.10 -5.94
N GLY A 49 -0.95 8.80 -6.98
CA GLY A 49 -0.45 8.19 -8.21
C GLY A 49 0.76 7.28 -7.97
N PHE A 50 1.69 7.71 -7.12
CA PHE A 50 2.84 6.90 -6.71
C PHE A 50 2.42 5.63 -5.96
N LEU A 51 1.46 5.72 -5.04
CA LEU A 51 0.90 4.55 -4.34
C LEU A 51 0.25 3.55 -5.30
N ILE A 52 -0.55 4.04 -6.26
CA ILE A 52 -1.19 3.20 -7.28
C ILE A 52 -0.12 2.51 -8.15
N LEU A 53 0.93 3.23 -8.54
CA LEU A 53 2.04 2.66 -9.30
C LEU A 53 2.75 1.55 -8.52
N LEU A 54 3.05 1.76 -7.24
CA LEU A 54 3.64 0.72 -6.37
C LEU A 54 2.72 -0.49 -6.23
N ALA A 55 1.41 -0.28 -6.07
CA ALA A 55 0.43 -1.35 -6.01
C ALA A 55 0.39 -2.14 -7.34
N ALA A 56 0.40 -1.47 -8.49
CA ALA A 56 0.46 -2.12 -9.79
C ALA A 56 1.77 -2.93 -9.96
N LEU A 57 2.90 -2.35 -9.56
CA LEU A 57 4.22 -2.99 -9.64
C LEU A 57 4.34 -4.17 -8.68
N SER A 58 3.59 -4.16 -7.58
CA SER A 58 3.52 -5.27 -6.63
C SER A 58 2.86 -6.53 -7.21
N ARG A 59 2.10 -6.41 -8.31
CA ARG A 59 1.32 -7.49 -8.96
C ARG A 59 0.37 -8.22 -8.00
N ILE A 60 -0.08 -7.56 -6.94
CA ILE A 60 -1.09 -8.09 -6.02
C ILE A 60 -2.46 -7.97 -6.68
N SER A 61 -3.34 -8.95 -6.47
CA SER A 61 -4.70 -8.88 -7.00
C SER A 61 -5.47 -7.70 -6.38
N PRO A 62 -6.15 -6.85 -7.17
CA PRO A 62 -6.89 -5.70 -6.65
C PRO A 62 -7.92 -6.08 -5.59
N SER A 63 -8.54 -7.26 -5.73
CA SER A 63 -9.48 -7.80 -4.75
C SER A 63 -8.82 -8.07 -3.39
N ALA A 64 -7.59 -8.59 -3.35
CA ALA A 64 -6.86 -8.79 -2.10
C ALA A 64 -6.50 -7.47 -1.42
N PHE A 65 -6.11 -6.47 -2.22
CA PHE A 65 -5.79 -5.12 -1.73
C PHE A 65 -7.04 -4.38 -1.19
N LEU A 66 -8.17 -4.46 -1.88
CA LEU A 66 -9.43 -3.86 -1.40
C LEU A 66 -9.95 -4.54 -0.13
N ARG A 67 -9.65 -5.83 0.05
CA ARG A 67 -10.06 -6.58 1.24
C ARG A 67 -9.36 -6.09 2.51
N THR A 68 -8.09 -5.66 2.44
CA THR A 68 -7.39 -5.06 3.58
C THR A 68 -7.87 -3.63 3.87
N LEU A 69 -8.23 -2.88 2.82
CA LEU A 69 -8.79 -1.52 2.96
C LEU A 69 -10.24 -1.50 3.42
N ARG A 70 -10.99 -2.61 3.29
CA ARG A 70 -12.42 -2.68 3.60
C ARG A 70 -12.78 -2.07 4.96
N THR A 71 -12.03 -2.39 6.01
CA THR A 71 -12.29 -1.86 7.36
C THR A 71 -12.03 -0.36 7.45
N VAL A 72 -10.94 0.11 6.86
CA VAL A 72 -10.56 1.53 6.85
C VAL A 72 -11.58 2.36 6.07
N LEU A 73 -11.99 1.88 4.90
CA LEU A 73 -13.02 2.53 4.09
C LEU A 73 -14.37 2.56 4.81
N TRP A 74 -14.70 1.50 5.55
CA TRP A 74 -15.94 1.46 6.33
C TRP A 74 -15.94 2.49 7.46
N ILE A 75 -14.82 2.64 8.18
CA ILE A 75 -14.66 3.66 9.23
C ILE A 75 -14.61 5.06 8.63
N GLY A 76 -13.98 5.26 7.47
CA GLY A 76 -13.90 6.58 6.85
C GLY A 76 -15.20 7.05 6.18
N ALA A 77 -16.09 6.12 5.84
CA ALA A 77 -17.36 6.42 5.19
C ALA A 77 -18.51 6.68 6.18
N PHE A 78 -18.34 6.34 7.46
CA PHE A 78 -19.33 6.52 8.53
C PHE A 78 -18.79 7.49 9.59
#